data_AF-A0A9J7J5J1-F1
#
_entry.id   AF-A0A9J7J5J1-F1
#
_cell.length_a   1.000
_cell.length_b   1.000
_cell.length_c   1.000
_cell.angle_alpha   90.00
_cell.angle_beta   90.00
_cell.angle_gamma   90.00
#
_symmetry.space_group_name_H-M   'P 1'
#
loop_
_entity.id
_entity.type
_entity.pdbx_description
1 polymer ?
#
loop_
_entity_poly.entity_id
_entity_poly.type
_entity_poly.pdbx_seq_one_letter_code
_entity_poly.pdbx_strand_id
1 'polypeptide(L)'
;MYLSFVQLPLTQRKFCQSCQQLLLPSDWREHGEHQLLSDISITQLRRPSQLLYPLENKKTHAQYLFADRSCQFLAGLLATLGFRRVLCVGTPRLHEQIRLTAPGEKSNTKSLLLDIDFRYSQFYLEDSFCRYNMFNHHFFDGKAALEVCRAFLQEEEGEGVIMVTDPPFGGLVEPLAITFKKLIAMWKEGQSQDDSHKELPIFWIFPYFFESRICQFFPSFHMLDYQVDYDNHTLYKHGKTGRKQSPVRIFTNIPPNKIILPTEEGYRFCSLCQRYVSLENQHCVHCNSCTSKDGRKWSHCFLCKKCVKPSWTHCSTCNRCALPDHSCAGPKDGCFICGALDHKRSNCPNIGISKRPNKAVRKQKQRKSNKIKTEPLKDNP
;
A
#
# COMPACT_ATOMS: atom_id res chain seq x y z
N MET A 1 14.19 24.60 -11.68
CA MET A 1 14.16 24.77 -10.21
C MET A 1 15.09 23.79 -9.49
N TYR A 2 14.84 22.46 -9.53
CA TYR A 2 15.62 21.47 -8.79
C TYR A 2 17.14 21.54 -9.05
N LEU A 3 17.56 21.59 -10.32
CA LEU A 3 18.98 21.71 -10.68
C LEU A 3 19.65 22.95 -10.07
N SER A 4 18.97 24.10 -10.15
CA SER A 4 19.43 25.36 -9.54
C SER A 4 19.55 25.24 -8.02
N PHE A 5 18.58 24.57 -7.36
CA PHE A 5 18.60 24.38 -5.91
C PHE A 5 19.76 23.50 -5.45
N VAL A 6 20.04 22.40 -6.16
CA VAL A 6 21.14 21.47 -5.85
C VAL A 6 22.51 22.15 -5.99
N GLN A 7 22.64 23.15 -6.88
CA GLN A 7 23.88 23.91 -7.07
C GLN A 7 24.15 24.94 -5.95
N LEU A 8 23.15 25.28 -5.13
CA LEU A 8 23.34 26.23 -4.03
C LEU A 8 24.30 25.68 -2.96
N PRO A 9 25.06 26.55 -2.26
CA PRO A 9 25.75 26.18 -1.03
C PRO A 9 24.78 25.62 0.02
N LEU A 10 25.26 24.73 0.90
CA LEU A 10 24.42 24.10 1.93
C LEU A 10 23.64 25.12 2.76
N THR A 11 24.30 26.20 3.18
CA THR A 11 23.74 27.31 3.97
C THR A 11 22.61 28.08 3.27
N GLN A 12 22.47 27.92 1.95
CA GLN A 12 21.44 28.56 1.15
C GLN A 12 20.33 27.58 0.73
N ARG A 13 20.41 26.31 1.09
CA ARG A 13 19.36 25.32 0.79
C ARG A 13 18.33 25.33 1.89
N LYS A 14 17.19 25.96 1.63
CA LYS A 14 16.06 26.05 2.57
C LYS A 14 14.83 25.33 2.04
N PHE A 15 14.08 24.71 2.93
CA PHE A 15 12.80 24.08 2.65
C PHE A 15 11.73 24.66 3.57
N CYS A 16 10.64 25.16 3.01
CA CYS A 16 9.50 25.64 3.77
C CYS A 16 8.58 24.49 4.15
N GLN A 17 8.46 24.21 5.44
CA GLN A 17 7.56 23.17 5.96
C GLN A 17 6.10 23.56 5.84
N SER A 18 5.76 24.85 5.99
CA SER A 18 4.38 25.33 5.84
C SER A 18 3.86 25.14 4.41
N CYS A 19 4.66 25.53 3.41
CA CYS A 19 4.30 25.46 2.00
C CYS A 19 4.67 24.14 1.33
N GLN A 20 5.51 23.32 1.97
CA GLN A 20 6.06 22.07 1.42
C GLN A 20 6.87 22.30 0.13
N GLN A 21 7.71 23.36 0.13
CA GLN A 21 8.44 23.85 -1.04
C GLN A 21 9.93 24.03 -0.77
N LEU A 22 10.78 23.61 -1.70
CA LEU A 22 12.18 24.01 -1.80
C LEU A 22 12.25 25.48 -2.20
N LEU A 23 13.09 26.27 -1.52
CA LEU A 23 13.18 27.71 -1.73
C LEU A 23 14.50 28.11 -2.39
N LEU A 24 14.43 28.82 -3.51
CA LEU A 24 15.59 29.55 -4.02
C LEU A 24 15.80 30.84 -3.20
N PRO A 25 17.00 31.44 -3.20
CA PRO A 25 17.28 32.66 -2.45
C PRO A 25 16.32 33.83 -2.75
N SER A 26 15.77 33.89 -3.96
CA SER A 26 14.75 34.87 -4.36
C SER A 26 13.46 34.76 -3.54
N ASP A 27 13.10 33.54 -3.13
CA ASP A 27 11.78 33.22 -2.58
C ASP A 27 11.74 33.47 -1.07
N TRP A 28 12.89 33.67 -0.42
CA TRP A 28 12.98 33.72 1.05
C TRP A 28 12.14 34.83 1.67
N ARG A 29 11.98 35.97 0.99
CA ARG A 29 11.20 37.10 1.51
C ARG A 29 9.72 36.73 1.70
N GLU A 30 9.16 35.97 0.77
CA GLU A 30 7.74 35.54 0.82
C GLU A 30 7.48 34.49 1.90
N HIS A 31 8.55 33.86 2.42
CA HIS A 31 8.48 32.82 3.45
C HIS A 31 9.10 33.25 4.79
N GLY A 32 9.29 34.55 5.03
CA GLY A 32 9.95 35.07 6.23
C GLY A 32 9.29 34.66 7.55
N GLU A 33 7.96 34.53 7.55
CA GLU A 33 7.15 34.14 8.73
C GLU A 33 6.82 32.64 8.77
N HIS A 34 7.31 31.85 7.81
CA HIS A 34 7.01 30.42 7.72
C HIS A 34 8.02 29.57 8.50
N GLN A 35 7.63 28.32 8.80
CA GLN A 35 8.55 27.36 9.39
C GLN A 35 9.52 26.85 8.31
N LEU A 36 10.81 27.15 8.47
CA LEU A 36 11.86 26.79 7.52
C LEU A 36 12.79 25.73 8.12
N LEU A 37 13.13 24.71 7.32
CA LEU A 37 14.31 23.88 7.52
C LEU A 37 15.46 24.45 6.69
N SER A 38 16.60 24.65 7.33
CA SER A 38 17.83 25.12 6.67
C SER A 38 18.82 23.97 6.49
N ASP A 39 19.89 24.22 5.75
CA ASP A 39 21.00 23.28 5.54
C ASP A 39 20.56 21.93 4.96
N ILE A 40 19.64 21.97 3.97
CA ILE A 40 19.13 20.75 3.34
C ILE A 40 20.22 20.04 2.54
N SER A 41 20.66 18.89 3.04
CA SER A 41 21.67 18.06 2.40
C SER A 41 21.13 17.35 1.15
N ILE A 42 22.04 16.92 0.27
CA ILE A 42 21.67 16.08 -0.89
C ILE A 42 21.05 14.75 -0.44
N THR A 43 21.51 14.20 0.69
CA THR A 43 20.95 12.98 1.27
C THR A 43 19.47 13.16 1.62
N GLN A 44 19.09 14.32 2.17
CA GLN A 44 17.68 14.63 2.44
C GLN A 44 16.88 14.86 1.16
N LEU A 45 17.45 15.53 0.15
CA LEU A 45 16.79 15.70 -1.15
C LEU A 45 16.51 14.38 -1.87
N ARG A 46 17.34 13.35 -1.62
CA ARG A 46 17.14 11.98 -2.13
C ARG A 46 16.11 11.17 -1.35
N ARG A 47 15.60 11.70 -0.25
CA ARG A 47 14.52 11.10 0.56
C ARG A 47 13.35 12.08 0.79
N PRO A 48 12.67 12.55 -0.27
CA PRO A 48 11.59 13.53 -0.11
C PRO A 48 10.48 13.11 0.85
N SER A 49 10.17 11.82 0.98
CA SER A 49 9.19 11.29 1.92
C SER A 49 9.54 11.50 3.41
N GLN A 50 10.78 11.89 3.72
CA GLN A 50 11.22 12.28 5.05
C GLN A 50 11.19 13.81 5.26
N LEU A 51 11.14 14.60 4.18
CA LEU A 51 11.01 16.06 4.21
C LEU A 51 9.54 16.50 4.12
N LEU A 52 8.78 15.88 3.23
CA LEU A 52 7.37 16.11 3.04
C LEU A 52 6.57 15.41 4.13
N TYR A 53 5.60 16.10 4.75
CA TYR A 53 4.65 15.41 5.60
C TYR A 53 3.67 14.58 4.74
N PRO A 54 3.23 13.40 5.21
CA PRO A 54 2.31 12.55 4.46
C PRO A 54 0.90 13.17 4.37
N LEU A 55 0.26 13.07 3.20
CA LEU A 55 -1.14 13.46 2.99
C LEU A 55 -2.09 12.31 3.41
N GLU A 56 -2.33 12.19 4.70
CA GLU A 56 -3.05 11.04 5.29
C GLU A 56 -4.58 11.04 5.08
N ASN A 57 -5.14 12.08 4.45
CA ASN A 57 -6.58 12.17 4.24
C ASN A 57 -7.07 11.01 3.37
N LYS A 58 -7.82 10.09 4.01
CA LYS A 58 -8.30 8.84 3.42
C LYS A 58 -9.20 9.00 2.20
N LYS A 59 -9.81 10.17 2.02
CA LYS A 59 -10.75 10.44 0.92
C LYS A 59 -10.07 10.95 -0.35
N THR A 60 -8.86 11.50 -0.23
CA THR A 60 -8.20 12.20 -1.34
C THR A 60 -6.91 11.50 -1.73
N HIS A 61 -5.92 11.49 -0.84
CA HIS A 61 -4.58 10.98 -1.14
C HIS A 61 -4.33 9.63 -0.48
N ALA A 62 -4.75 9.48 0.78
CA ALA A 62 -4.51 8.30 1.61
C ALA A 62 -3.04 7.82 1.54
N GLN A 63 -2.09 8.76 1.62
CA GLN A 63 -0.67 8.47 1.48
C GLN A 63 -0.17 7.71 2.70
N TYR A 64 -0.02 6.40 2.55
CA TYR A 64 0.60 5.54 3.55
C TYR A 64 2.00 5.19 3.10
N LEU A 65 2.97 5.50 3.94
CA LEU A 65 4.37 5.33 3.63
C LEU A 65 4.87 4.01 4.21
N PHE A 66 5.50 3.17 3.38
CA PHE A 66 6.10 1.92 3.85
C PHE A 66 7.07 2.18 5.00
N ALA A 67 7.05 1.31 6.00
CA ALA A 67 8.10 1.28 7.00
C ALA A 67 9.46 0.94 6.35
N ASP A 68 10.55 1.47 6.90
CA ASP A 68 11.90 1.31 6.34
C ASP A 68 12.25 -0.17 6.08
N ARG A 69 11.90 -1.05 7.03
CA ARG A 69 12.07 -2.50 6.92
C ARG A 69 11.39 -3.08 5.68
N SER A 70 10.11 -2.77 5.47
CA SER A 70 9.39 -3.26 4.28
C SER A 70 9.91 -2.68 2.98
N CYS A 71 10.35 -1.42 3.01
CA CYS A 71 10.95 -0.76 1.85
C CYS A 71 12.29 -1.40 1.45
N GLN A 72 13.16 -1.66 2.43
CA GLN A 72 14.44 -2.33 2.22
C GLN A 72 14.27 -3.75 1.68
N PHE A 73 13.35 -4.53 2.26
CA PHE A 73 13.01 -5.85 1.75
C PHE A 73 12.55 -5.81 0.29
N LEU A 74 11.62 -4.90 -0.05
CA LEU A 74 11.11 -4.77 -1.42
C LEU A 74 12.23 -4.43 -2.40
N ALA A 75 13.07 -3.44 -2.09
CA ALA A 75 14.20 -3.06 -2.93
C ALA A 75 15.20 -4.22 -3.12
N GLY A 76 15.56 -4.92 -2.04
CA GLY A 76 16.45 -6.08 -2.08
C GLY A 76 15.87 -7.25 -2.86
N LEU A 77 14.56 -7.51 -2.73
CA LEU A 77 13.86 -8.54 -3.49
C LEU A 77 13.85 -8.22 -4.99
N LEU A 78 13.57 -6.98 -5.38
CA LEU A 78 13.59 -6.54 -6.77
C LEU A 78 14.98 -6.73 -7.40
N ALA A 79 16.05 -6.39 -6.66
CA ALA A 79 17.43 -6.60 -7.09
C ALA A 79 17.77 -8.09 -7.23
N THR A 80 17.38 -8.92 -6.25
CA THR A 80 17.61 -10.38 -6.27
C THR A 80 16.89 -11.07 -7.42
N LEU A 81 15.70 -10.56 -7.80
CA LEU A 81 14.95 -11.04 -8.96
C LEU A 81 15.52 -10.54 -10.30
N GLY A 82 16.55 -9.68 -10.28
CA GLY A 82 17.26 -9.21 -11.47
C GLY A 82 16.57 -8.06 -12.22
N PHE A 83 15.63 -7.36 -11.58
CA PHE A 83 14.95 -6.23 -12.23
C PHE A 83 15.84 -4.99 -12.30
N ARG A 84 15.92 -4.42 -13.50
CA ARG A 84 16.75 -3.25 -13.83
C ARG A 84 15.91 -1.98 -13.97
N ARG A 85 14.59 -2.10 -14.11
CA ARG A 85 13.66 -0.97 -14.20
C ARG A 85 12.44 -1.23 -13.32
N VAL A 86 12.10 -0.26 -12.46
CA VAL A 86 10.95 -0.36 -11.55
C VAL A 86 10.01 0.82 -11.78
N LEU A 87 8.82 0.54 -12.33
CA LEU A 87 7.75 1.52 -12.44
C LEU A 87 7.01 1.59 -11.10
N CYS A 88 7.29 2.63 -10.33
CA CYS A 88 6.70 2.88 -9.01
C CYS A 88 5.40 3.67 -9.17
N VAL A 89 4.24 3.03 -8.99
CA VAL A 89 2.92 3.69 -9.08
C VAL A 89 2.34 3.91 -7.69
N GLY A 90 2.46 5.14 -7.18
CA GLY A 90 2.03 5.51 -5.82
C GLY A 90 2.95 4.98 -4.72
N THR A 91 4.23 4.76 -4.99
CA THR A 91 5.20 4.16 -4.04
C THR A 91 6.45 5.04 -3.84
N PRO A 92 6.31 6.29 -3.36
CA PRO A 92 7.41 7.25 -3.30
C PRO A 92 8.59 6.78 -2.47
N ARG A 93 8.36 6.13 -1.32
CA ARG A 93 9.45 5.58 -0.48
C ARG A 93 10.25 4.48 -1.15
N LEU A 94 9.58 3.63 -1.93
CA LEU A 94 10.27 2.57 -2.66
C LEU A 94 11.11 3.17 -3.80
N HIS A 95 10.56 4.15 -4.52
CA HIS A 95 11.29 4.89 -5.54
C HIS A 95 12.56 5.54 -4.96
N GLU A 96 12.45 6.20 -3.80
CA GLU A 96 13.59 6.74 -3.06
C GLU A 96 14.62 5.65 -2.77
N GLN A 97 14.19 4.56 -2.12
CA GLN A 97 15.07 3.47 -1.68
C GLN A 97 15.81 2.80 -2.84
N ILE A 98 15.17 2.61 -4.01
CA ILE A 98 15.81 2.05 -5.22
C ILE A 98 16.91 2.98 -5.76
N ARG A 99 16.70 4.30 -5.64
CA ARG A 99 17.64 5.31 -6.13
C ARG A 99 18.78 5.62 -5.15
N LEU A 100 18.68 5.18 -3.90
CA LEU A 100 19.75 5.34 -2.93
C LEU A 100 20.90 4.39 -3.30
N THR A 101 21.96 4.95 -3.88
CA THR A 101 23.24 4.27 -4.03
C THR A 101 24.15 4.54 -2.84
N ALA A 102 24.96 3.54 -2.46
CA ALA A 102 26.11 3.80 -1.62
C ALA A 102 27.10 4.72 -2.37
N PRO A 103 27.88 5.55 -1.64
CA PRO A 103 28.93 6.36 -2.25
C PRO A 103 29.91 5.47 -3.05
N GLY A 104 30.06 5.73 -4.34
CA GLY A 104 30.95 4.96 -5.24
C GLY A 104 30.26 3.83 -6.01
N GLU A 105 29.01 3.50 -5.72
CA GLU A 105 28.23 2.52 -6.49
C GLU A 105 27.32 3.20 -7.51
N LYS A 106 27.23 2.61 -8.71
CA LYS A 106 26.16 2.93 -9.66
C LYS A 106 24.99 2.01 -9.36
N SER A 107 23.82 2.58 -9.07
CA SER A 107 22.58 1.79 -9.05
C SER A 107 22.34 1.37 -10.48
N ASN A 108 22.31 0.05 -10.70
CA ASN A 108 21.95 -0.53 -11.98
C ASN A 108 20.42 -0.55 -12.19
N THR A 109 19.64 -0.09 -11.20
CA THR A 109 18.17 -0.12 -11.25
C THR A 109 17.61 1.28 -11.43
N LYS A 110 16.98 1.54 -12.58
CA LYS A 110 16.22 2.76 -12.83
C LYS A 110 14.86 2.67 -12.14
N SER A 111 14.32 3.81 -11.72
CA SER A 111 12.96 3.90 -11.23
C SER A 111 12.28 5.16 -11.74
N LEU A 112 11.01 5.01 -12.15
CA LEU A 112 10.10 6.08 -12.54
C LEU A 112 8.92 6.11 -11.56
N LEU A 113 8.65 7.26 -10.95
CA LEU A 113 7.54 7.45 -10.02
C LEU A 113 6.32 8.06 -10.73
N LEU A 114 5.20 7.33 -10.73
CA LEU A 114 3.89 7.86 -11.09
C LEU A 114 3.09 8.13 -9.81
N ASP A 115 2.86 9.40 -9.48
CA ASP A 115 2.10 9.77 -8.27
C ASP A 115 1.21 11.00 -8.53
N ILE A 116 0.12 11.12 -7.78
CA ILE A 116 -0.79 12.27 -7.86
C ILE A 116 -0.26 13.46 -7.03
N ASP A 117 0.56 13.18 -6.02
CA ASP A 117 1.17 14.18 -5.15
C ASP A 117 2.25 14.97 -5.89
N PHE A 118 1.83 16.11 -6.45
CA PHE A 118 2.72 16.99 -7.22
C PHE A 118 3.90 17.53 -6.41
N ARG A 119 3.87 17.45 -5.06
CA ARG A 119 4.98 17.92 -4.23
C ARG A 119 6.27 17.15 -4.48
N TYR A 120 6.22 15.95 -5.06
CA TYR A 120 7.43 15.22 -5.45
C TYR A 120 8.11 15.78 -6.72
N SER A 121 7.40 16.55 -7.56
CA SER A 121 7.96 17.07 -8.82
C SER A 121 9.12 18.04 -8.61
N GLN A 122 9.23 18.65 -7.43
CA GLN A 122 10.34 19.55 -7.09
C GLN A 122 11.65 18.82 -6.76
N PHE A 123 11.60 17.51 -6.52
CA PHE A 123 12.76 16.69 -6.11
C PHE A 123 13.29 15.79 -7.24
N TYR A 124 12.50 15.60 -8.29
CA TYR A 124 12.80 14.69 -9.39
C TYR A 124 12.76 15.42 -10.73
N LEU A 125 13.62 14.98 -11.65
CA LEU A 125 13.55 15.41 -13.04
C LEU A 125 12.43 14.66 -13.77
N GLU A 126 12.06 15.14 -14.95
CA GLU A 126 10.95 14.62 -15.76
C GLU A 126 11.12 13.14 -16.16
N ASP A 127 12.36 12.65 -16.20
CA ASP A 127 12.70 11.24 -16.47
C ASP A 127 12.43 10.30 -15.28
N SER A 128 12.11 10.86 -14.11
CA SER A 128 12.05 10.15 -12.83
C SER A 128 10.71 10.33 -12.12
N PHE A 129 9.88 11.29 -12.54
CA PHE A 129 8.56 11.53 -11.98
C PHE A 129 7.56 12.00 -13.04
N CYS A 130 6.36 11.41 -13.05
CA CYS A 130 5.22 11.94 -13.79
C CYS A 130 4.05 12.17 -12.84
N ARG A 131 3.43 13.36 -12.90
CA ARG A 131 2.20 13.59 -12.16
C ARG A 131 1.06 12.80 -12.80
N TYR A 132 0.52 11.84 -12.06
CA TYR A 132 -0.33 10.79 -12.60
C TYR A 132 -1.49 10.43 -11.67
N ASN A 133 -2.68 10.22 -12.25
CA ASN A 133 -3.84 9.69 -11.53
C ASN A 133 -4.12 8.23 -11.90
N MET A 134 -3.88 7.34 -10.93
CA MET A 134 -4.04 5.88 -11.08
C MET A 134 -5.49 5.39 -11.19
N PHE A 135 -6.49 6.22 -10.95
CA PHE A 135 -7.90 5.80 -11.08
C PHE A 135 -8.46 5.97 -12.49
N ASN A 136 -7.93 6.91 -13.27
CA ASN A 136 -8.42 7.22 -14.60
C ASN A 136 -7.33 7.19 -15.69
N HIS A 137 -6.10 6.83 -15.32
CA HIS A 137 -4.94 6.81 -16.23
C HIS A 137 -4.64 8.19 -16.84
N HIS A 138 -4.77 9.25 -16.05
CA HIS A 138 -4.52 10.62 -16.52
C HIS A 138 -3.11 11.09 -16.17
N PHE A 139 -2.34 11.52 -17.19
CA PHE A 139 -1.07 12.22 -17.04
C PHE A 139 -1.31 13.72 -17.11
N PHE A 140 -1.00 14.43 -16.03
CA PHE A 140 -1.30 15.86 -15.92
C PHE A 140 -0.42 16.72 -16.82
N ASP A 141 0.81 16.27 -17.10
CA ASP A 141 1.74 16.94 -18.02
C ASP A 141 1.56 16.47 -19.47
N GLY A 142 0.40 15.85 -19.77
CA GLY A 142 -0.04 15.51 -21.11
C GLY A 142 0.80 14.42 -21.79
N LYS A 143 0.97 14.56 -23.11
CA LYS A 143 1.61 13.54 -23.96
C LYS A 143 3.08 13.32 -23.62
N ALA A 144 3.81 14.36 -23.22
CA ALA A 144 5.24 14.23 -22.90
C ALA A 144 5.47 13.24 -21.76
N ALA A 145 4.75 13.39 -20.64
CA ALA A 145 4.86 12.47 -19.50
C ALA A 145 4.32 11.05 -19.81
N LEU A 146 3.32 10.94 -20.68
CA LEU A 146 2.85 9.64 -21.18
C LEU A 146 3.95 8.92 -21.96
N GLU A 147 4.63 9.64 -22.86
CA GLU A 147 5.72 9.07 -23.66
C GLU A 147 6.96 8.71 -22.82
N VAL A 148 7.27 9.48 -21.77
CA VAL A 148 8.30 9.07 -20.78
C VAL A 148 7.95 7.73 -20.17
N CYS A 149 6.70 7.54 -19.72
CA CYS A 149 6.24 6.27 -19.15
C CYS A 149 6.25 5.12 -20.18
N ARG A 150 5.80 5.40 -21.41
CA ARG A 150 5.81 4.44 -22.52
C ARG A 150 7.24 3.98 -22.82
N ALA A 151 8.16 4.91 -23.03
CA ALA A 151 9.55 4.62 -23.32
C ALA A 151 10.21 3.85 -22.18
N PHE A 152 9.92 4.19 -20.92
CA PHE A 152 10.42 3.45 -19.75
C PHE A 152 9.96 1.99 -19.72
N LEU A 153 8.70 1.73 -20.07
CA LEU A 153 8.13 0.39 -20.14
C LEU A 153 8.69 -0.42 -21.32
N GLN A 154 8.90 0.21 -22.47
CA GLN A 154 9.35 -0.44 -23.71
C GLN A 154 10.87 -0.51 -23.85
N GLU A 155 11.63 0.19 -23.01
CA GLU A 155 13.10 0.14 -22.99
C GLU A 155 13.56 -1.32 -22.91
N GLU A 156 14.60 -1.66 -23.69
CA GLU A 156 15.13 -3.02 -23.84
C GLU A 156 14.04 -4.07 -24.13
N GLU A 157 13.14 -3.76 -25.07
CA GLU A 157 12.06 -4.66 -25.50
C GLU A 157 11.14 -5.10 -24.34
N GLY A 158 11.09 -4.31 -23.26
CA GLY A 158 10.32 -4.61 -22.07
C GLY A 158 10.97 -5.63 -21.13
N GLU A 159 12.24 -6.02 -21.33
CA GLU A 159 12.94 -7.01 -20.50
C GLU A 159 13.54 -6.40 -19.23
N GLY A 160 13.29 -7.02 -18.08
CA GLY A 160 13.84 -6.56 -16.80
C GLY A 160 13.10 -5.36 -16.18
N VAL A 161 11.85 -5.10 -16.59
CA VAL A 161 10.94 -4.13 -15.96
C VAL A 161 9.91 -4.81 -15.06
N ILE A 162 9.56 -4.16 -13.95
CA ILE A 162 8.48 -4.56 -13.05
C ILE A 162 7.69 -3.33 -12.61
N MET A 163 6.37 -3.46 -12.52
CA MET A 163 5.50 -2.44 -11.92
C MET A 163 5.25 -2.76 -10.45
N VAL A 164 5.48 -1.79 -9.56
CA VAL A 164 5.17 -1.90 -8.13
C VAL A 164 4.16 -0.82 -7.76
N THR A 165 3.00 -1.23 -7.26
CA THR A 165 1.90 -0.31 -6.95
C THR A 165 1.34 -0.51 -5.55
N ASP A 166 1.04 0.61 -4.89
CA ASP A 166 0.35 0.66 -3.59
C ASP A 166 -0.79 1.69 -3.65
N PRO A 167 -1.90 1.33 -4.31
CA PRO A 167 -3.00 2.24 -4.51
C PRO A 167 -3.80 2.46 -3.21
N PRO A 168 -4.51 3.59 -3.07
CA PRO A 168 -5.25 3.89 -1.86
C PRO A 168 -6.37 2.86 -1.62
N PHE A 169 -6.37 2.24 -0.44
CA PHE A 169 -7.24 1.09 -0.10
C PHE A 169 -8.75 1.38 -0.09
N GLY A 170 -9.13 2.66 -0.02
CA GLY A 170 -10.52 3.10 -0.13
C GLY A 170 -11.04 3.16 -1.58
N GLY A 171 -10.14 3.03 -2.55
CA GLY A 171 -10.46 3.01 -3.97
C GLY A 171 -11.24 1.77 -4.39
N LEU A 172 -11.99 1.89 -5.49
CA LEU A 172 -12.60 0.75 -6.14
C LEU A 172 -11.51 -0.05 -6.89
N VAL A 173 -11.42 -1.35 -6.60
CA VAL A 173 -10.46 -2.28 -7.21
C VAL A 173 -10.57 -2.31 -8.74
N GLU A 174 -11.78 -2.16 -9.27
CA GLU A 174 -12.07 -2.25 -10.70
C GLU A 174 -11.45 -1.10 -11.53
N PRO A 175 -11.67 0.19 -11.22
CA PRO A 175 -10.95 1.30 -11.87
C PRO A 175 -9.43 1.17 -11.84
N LEU A 176 -8.87 0.68 -10.72
CA LEU A 176 -7.43 0.43 -10.60
C LEU A 176 -7.00 -0.67 -11.58
N ALA A 177 -7.72 -1.80 -11.62
CA ALA A 177 -7.43 -2.89 -12.55
C ALA A 177 -7.53 -2.45 -14.02
N ILE A 178 -8.51 -1.63 -14.38
CA ILE A 178 -8.62 -1.05 -15.73
C ILE A 178 -7.39 -0.20 -16.05
N THR A 179 -6.95 0.63 -15.11
CA THR A 179 -5.79 1.50 -15.31
C THR A 179 -4.48 0.70 -15.40
N PHE A 180 -4.31 -0.34 -14.59
CA PHE A 180 -3.17 -1.25 -14.70
C PHE A 180 -3.15 -1.99 -16.04
N LYS A 181 -4.31 -2.41 -16.55
CA LYS A 181 -4.42 -3.01 -17.90
C LYS A 181 -3.98 -2.05 -19.01
N LYS A 182 -4.19 -0.74 -18.86
CA LYS A 182 -3.67 0.26 -19.81
C LYS A 182 -2.14 0.35 -19.77
N LEU A 183 -1.54 0.33 -18.58
CA LEU A 183 -0.07 0.28 -18.44
C LEU A 183 0.52 -1.01 -19.03
N ILE A 184 -0.14 -2.15 -18.79
CA ILE A 184 0.23 -3.43 -19.41
C ILE A 184 0.13 -3.35 -20.94
N ALA A 185 -0.93 -2.74 -21.47
CA ALA A 185 -1.09 -2.57 -22.91
C ALA A 185 0.05 -1.74 -23.52
N MET A 186 0.42 -0.62 -22.88
CA MET A 186 1.58 0.19 -23.30
C MET A 186 2.89 -0.62 -23.32
N TRP A 187 3.11 -1.49 -22.32
CA TRP A 187 4.28 -2.37 -22.28
C TRP A 187 4.28 -3.42 -23.41
N LYS A 188 3.10 -3.93 -23.80
CA LYS A 188 2.95 -4.92 -24.88
C LYS A 188 3.09 -4.33 -26.28
N GLU A 189 2.85 -3.03 -26.45
CA GLU A 189 2.98 -2.37 -27.74
C GLU A 189 4.40 -2.53 -28.30
N GLY A 190 4.52 -3.07 -29.51
CA GLY A 190 5.80 -3.28 -30.18
C GLY A 190 6.51 -4.60 -29.87
N GLN A 191 5.96 -5.45 -29.00
CA GLN A 191 6.50 -6.79 -28.75
C GLN A 191 6.22 -7.75 -29.92
N SER A 192 7.11 -8.73 -30.10
CA SER A 192 7.01 -9.74 -31.16
C SER A 192 5.86 -10.73 -30.90
N GLN A 193 5.42 -11.46 -31.94
CA GLN A 193 4.35 -12.47 -31.76
C GLN A 193 4.76 -13.61 -30.80
N ASP A 194 6.06 -13.90 -30.68
CA ASP A 194 6.61 -14.91 -29.77
C ASP A 194 6.45 -14.51 -28.29
N ASP A 195 6.31 -13.21 -28.00
CA ASP A 195 6.12 -12.68 -26.64
C ASP A 195 4.65 -12.64 -26.19
N SER A 196 3.72 -13.16 -27.00
CA SER A 196 2.28 -13.14 -26.69
C SER A 196 1.90 -13.77 -25.34
N HIS A 197 2.72 -14.70 -24.85
CA HIS A 197 2.56 -15.37 -23.56
C HIS A 197 3.21 -14.63 -22.38
N LYS A 198 4.05 -13.62 -22.61
CA LYS A 198 4.69 -12.86 -21.53
C LYS A 198 3.69 -11.86 -20.93
N GLU A 199 3.70 -11.79 -19.60
CA GLU A 199 2.98 -10.76 -18.85
C GLU A 199 3.98 -9.83 -18.18
N LEU A 200 3.68 -8.53 -18.16
CA LEU A 200 4.41 -7.55 -17.35
C LEU A 200 4.48 -8.07 -15.90
N PRO A 201 5.68 -8.22 -15.30
CA PRO A 201 5.79 -8.54 -13.89
C PRO A 201 5.21 -7.42 -13.03
N ILE A 202 4.37 -7.77 -12.06
CA ILE A 202 3.67 -6.80 -11.21
C ILE A 202 3.71 -7.21 -9.74
N PHE A 203 4.01 -6.25 -8.87
CA PHE A 203 3.68 -6.28 -7.44
C PHE A 203 2.55 -5.31 -7.15
N TRP A 204 1.35 -5.84 -6.91
CA TRP A 204 0.22 -5.07 -6.40
C TRP A 204 0.14 -5.25 -4.89
N ILE A 205 0.53 -4.23 -4.15
CA ILE A 205 0.50 -4.21 -2.69
C ILE A 205 -0.91 -3.77 -2.26
N PHE A 206 -1.65 -4.68 -1.61
CA PHE A 206 -3.04 -4.43 -1.26
C PHE A 206 -3.53 -5.31 -0.08
N PRO A 207 -4.64 -4.99 0.59
CA PRO A 207 -5.12 -5.77 1.71
C PRO A 207 -5.61 -7.17 1.29
N TYR A 208 -5.23 -8.20 2.06
CA TYR A 208 -5.50 -9.62 1.71
C TYR A 208 -6.97 -9.96 1.46
N PHE A 209 -7.90 -9.20 2.05
CA PHE A 209 -9.33 -9.44 1.91
C PHE A 209 -9.90 -9.03 0.55
N PHE A 210 -9.09 -8.41 -0.32
CA PHE A 210 -9.44 -8.11 -1.71
C PHE A 210 -8.94 -9.15 -2.72
N GLU A 211 -8.24 -10.20 -2.28
CA GLU A 211 -7.68 -11.25 -3.14
C GLU A 211 -8.68 -11.75 -4.19
N SER A 212 -9.90 -12.11 -3.78
CA SER A 212 -10.93 -12.61 -4.70
C SER A 212 -11.27 -11.63 -5.82
N ARG A 213 -11.23 -10.32 -5.57
CA ARG A 213 -11.50 -9.30 -6.60
C ARG A 213 -10.28 -9.06 -7.48
N ILE A 214 -9.08 -9.06 -6.89
CA ILE A 214 -7.83 -8.92 -7.65
C ILE A 214 -7.69 -10.08 -8.64
N CYS A 215 -7.85 -11.32 -8.19
CA CYS A 215 -7.74 -12.51 -9.03
C CYS A 215 -8.85 -12.61 -10.10
N GLN A 216 -10.00 -11.94 -9.93
CA GLN A 216 -11.00 -11.83 -10.99
C GLN A 216 -10.50 -11.00 -12.18
N PHE A 217 -9.71 -9.95 -11.92
CA PHE A 217 -9.14 -9.12 -12.97
C PHE A 217 -7.80 -9.63 -13.50
N PHE A 218 -7.01 -10.27 -12.62
CA PHE A 218 -5.68 -10.83 -12.90
C PHE A 218 -5.58 -12.28 -12.37
N PRO A 219 -6.08 -13.27 -13.12
CA PRO A 219 -6.11 -14.67 -12.67
C PRO A 219 -4.74 -15.29 -12.41
N SER A 220 -3.68 -14.78 -13.03
CA SER A 220 -2.29 -15.22 -12.82
C SER A 220 -1.71 -14.77 -11.48
N PHE A 221 -2.39 -13.89 -10.74
CA PHE A 221 -1.86 -13.33 -9.50
C PHE A 221 -2.00 -14.29 -8.32
N HIS A 222 -0.93 -14.39 -7.55
CA HIS A 222 -0.84 -15.10 -6.29
C HIS A 222 -0.57 -14.11 -5.16
N MET A 223 -1.17 -14.36 -3.99
CA MET A 223 -0.89 -13.58 -2.78
C MET A 223 0.29 -14.19 -2.01
N LEU A 224 1.31 -13.38 -1.75
CA LEU A 224 2.43 -13.76 -0.89
C LEU A 224 2.06 -13.57 0.59
N ASP A 225 2.73 -14.31 1.48
CA ASP A 225 2.49 -14.21 2.93
C ASP A 225 3.19 -13.00 3.59
N TYR A 226 4.05 -12.29 2.84
CA TYR A 226 4.81 -11.15 3.36
C TYR A 226 3.88 -10.03 3.83
N GLN A 227 4.10 -9.56 5.06
CA GLN A 227 3.29 -8.56 5.71
C GLN A 227 3.93 -7.19 5.49
N VAL A 228 3.38 -6.43 4.54
CA VAL A 228 3.89 -5.07 4.26
C VAL A 228 3.48 -4.13 5.38
N ASP A 229 4.44 -3.48 6.03
CA ASP A 229 4.24 -2.60 7.18
C ASP A 229 4.36 -1.13 6.80
N TYR A 230 3.68 -0.25 7.56
CA TYR A 230 3.56 1.18 7.24
C TYR A 230 3.86 2.07 8.45
N ASP A 231 4.58 3.16 8.23
CA ASP A 231 4.99 4.08 9.30
C ASP A 231 3.88 4.99 9.80
N ASN A 232 2.77 5.14 9.08
CA ASN A 232 1.76 6.14 9.41
C ASN A 232 0.31 5.64 9.36
N HIS A 233 0.08 4.31 9.45
CA HIS A 233 -1.28 3.77 9.52
C HIS A 233 -1.60 3.05 10.84
N THR A 234 -2.63 3.52 11.56
CA THR A 234 -3.03 2.98 12.87
C THR A 234 -3.52 1.53 12.86
N LEU A 235 -3.97 1.00 11.73
CA LEU A 235 -4.43 -0.40 11.60
C LEU A 235 -3.46 -1.31 10.82
N TYR A 236 -2.43 -0.74 10.19
CA TYR A 236 -1.47 -1.46 9.32
C TYR A 236 -0.03 -1.26 9.85
N LYS A 237 0.11 -1.35 11.16
CA LYS A 237 1.37 -1.22 11.90
C LYS A 237 1.62 -2.46 12.75
N HIS A 238 2.86 -2.91 12.81
CA HIS A 238 3.32 -3.82 13.86
C HIS A 238 3.49 -3.03 15.19
N GLY A 239 2.80 -3.42 16.29
CA GLY A 239 3.03 -2.76 17.58
C GLY A 239 1.95 -2.94 18.67
N LYS A 240 2.26 -2.45 19.88
CA LYS A 240 1.46 -2.59 21.12
C LYS A 240 0.10 -1.87 21.10
N THR A 241 -0.10 -0.90 20.21
CA THR A 241 -1.30 -0.04 20.16
C THR A 241 -2.16 -0.24 18.90
N GLY A 242 -1.87 -1.26 18.07
CA GLY A 242 -2.60 -1.61 16.84
C GLY A 242 -3.00 -3.08 16.73
N ARG A 243 -3.39 -3.53 15.52
CA ARG A 243 -3.46 -4.99 15.24
C ARG A 243 -2.03 -5.54 15.31
N LYS A 244 -1.83 -6.73 15.88
CA LYS A 244 -0.49 -7.36 15.96
C LYS A 244 0.20 -7.57 14.59
N GLN A 245 -0.56 -7.50 13.48
CA GLN A 245 -0.10 -7.85 12.14
C GLN A 245 -0.76 -6.95 11.08
N SER A 246 0.01 -6.51 10.08
CA SER A 246 -0.53 -5.77 8.94
C SER A 246 -1.44 -6.68 8.10
N PRO A 247 -2.58 -6.20 7.56
CA PRO A 247 -3.41 -6.92 6.61
C PRO A 247 -2.97 -6.74 5.15
N VAL A 248 -1.92 -5.96 4.88
CA VAL A 248 -1.45 -5.67 3.52
C VAL A 248 -0.46 -6.75 3.06
N ARG A 249 -0.66 -7.27 1.85
CA ARG A 249 0.12 -8.33 1.22
C ARG A 249 0.56 -7.88 -0.16
N ILE A 250 1.48 -8.64 -0.75
CA ILE A 250 1.90 -8.49 -2.14
C ILE A 250 1.11 -9.49 -2.99
N PHE A 251 0.44 -9.01 -4.04
CA PHE A 251 -0.14 -9.83 -5.10
C PHE A 251 0.74 -9.75 -6.35
N THR A 252 1.08 -10.87 -6.95
CA THR A 252 2.01 -10.90 -8.09
C THR A 252 1.76 -12.06 -9.04
N ASN A 253 2.04 -11.86 -10.32
CA ASN A 253 2.13 -12.92 -11.34
C ASN A 253 3.50 -13.62 -11.37
N ILE A 254 4.48 -13.18 -10.57
CA ILE A 254 5.76 -13.89 -10.42
C ILE A 254 5.51 -15.20 -9.65
N PRO A 255 6.06 -16.34 -10.11
CA PRO A 255 5.96 -17.61 -9.39
C PRO A 255 6.42 -17.49 -7.92
N PRO A 256 5.57 -17.82 -6.93
CA PRO A 256 5.90 -17.66 -5.52
C PRO A 256 7.14 -18.45 -5.04
N ASN A 257 7.53 -19.49 -5.77
CA ASN A 257 8.75 -20.27 -5.48
C ASN A 257 10.05 -19.50 -5.76
N LYS A 258 10.00 -18.48 -6.61
CA LYS A 258 11.14 -17.59 -6.90
C LYS A 258 11.30 -16.47 -5.86
N ILE A 259 10.33 -16.31 -4.96
CA ILE A 259 10.32 -15.20 -4.00
C ILE A 259 10.68 -15.72 -2.61
N ILE A 260 11.86 -15.30 -2.15
CA ILE A 260 12.38 -15.62 -0.83
C ILE A 260 11.90 -14.57 0.17
N LEU A 261 11.28 -15.00 1.27
CA LEU A 261 10.90 -14.11 2.37
C LEU A 261 11.90 -14.22 3.53
N PRO A 262 12.15 -13.14 4.28
CA PRO A 262 13.21 -13.06 5.28
C PRO A 262 12.93 -13.97 6.48
N THR A 263 13.78 -14.96 6.72
CA THR A 263 13.58 -15.95 7.79
C THR A 263 13.69 -15.35 9.19
N GLU A 264 14.58 -14.37 9.34
CA GLU A 264 14.81 -13.54 10.52
C GLU A 264 13.57 -12.75 10.96
N GLU A 265 12.61 -12.57 10.03
CA GLU A 265 11.34 -11.92 10.28
C GLU A 265 10.20 -12.88 10.64
N GLY A 266 10.50 -14.19 10.77
CA GLY A 266 9.50 -15.21 11.09
C GLY A 266 8.78 -15.76 9.86
N TYR A 267 9.49 -15.91 8.75
CA TYR A 267 9.02 -16.64 7.56
C TYR A 267 9.76 -17.96 7.40
N ARG A 268 9.10 -18.95 6.78
CA ARG A 268 9.67 -20.26 6.47
C ARG A 268 9.23 -20.74 5.10
N PHE A 269 10.03 -21.56 4.46
CA PHE A 269 9.62 -22.22 3.21
C PHE A 269 8.66 -23.38 3.49
N CYS A 270 7.58 -23.48 2.73
CA CYS A 270 6.69 -24.64 2.71
C CYS A 270 6.97 -25.47 1.45
N SER A 271 7.56 -26.65 1.63
CA SER A 271 7.88 -27.57 0.53
C SER A 271 6.66 -28.12 -0.21
N LEU A 272 5.52 -28.27 0.45
CA LEU A 272 4.29 -28.76 -0.20
C LEU A 272 3.65 -27.70 -1.11
N CYS A 273 3.65 -26.44 -0.68
CA CYS A 273 3.12 -25.32 -1.47
C CYS A 273 4.15 -24.66 -2.38
N GLN A 274 5.43 -25.03 -2.25
CA GLN A 274 6.56 -24.40 -2.96
C GLN A 274 6.56 -22.86 -2.83
N ARG A 275 6.36 -22.36 -1.61
CA ARG A 275 6.34 -20.90 -1.33
C ARG A 275 6.75 -20.61 0.11
N TYR A 276 7.24 -19.40 0.36
CA TYR A 276 7.45 -18.92 1.72
C TYR A 276 6.12 -18.52 2.38
N VAL A 277 6.00 -18.85 3.66
CA VAL A 277 4.81 -18.63 4.49
C VAL A 277 5.21 -18.08 5.85
N SER A 278 4.28 -17.41 6.53
CA SER A 278 4.52 -17.00 7.92
C SER A 278 4.74 -18.23 8.81
N LEU A 279 5.62 -18.11 9.82
CA LEU A 279 5.98 -19.19 10.73
C LEU A 279 4.75 -19.89 11.35
N GLU A 280 3.75 -19.10 11.76
CA GLU A 280 2.50 -19.58 12.38
C GLU A 280 1.46 -20.11 11.35
N ASN A 281 1.63 -19.85 10.05
CA ASN A 281 0.73 -20.34 9.01
C ASN A 281 1.02 -21.82 8.75
N GLN A 282 0.19 -22.71 9.29
CA GLN A 282 0.34 -24.17 9.11
C GLN A 282 -0.29 -24.64 7.80
N HIS A 283 0.37 -25.58 7.12
CA HIS A 283 -0.17 -26.23 5.93
C HIS A 283 -1.39 -27.06 6.31
N CYS A 284 -2.52 -26.85 5.65
CA CYS A 284 -3.68 -27.70 5.79
C CYS A 284 -3.59 -28.85 4.78
N VAL A 285 -3.43 -30.08 5.29
CA VAL A 285 -3.40 -31.29 4.44
C VAL A 285 -4.71 -31.51 3.69
N HIS A 286 -5.85 -31.14 4.26
CA HIS A 286 -7.17 -31.33 3.63
C HIS A 286 -7.47 -30.31 2.52
N CYS A 287 -6.95 -29.08 2.64
CA CYS A 287 -7.05 -28.06 1.59
C CYS A 287 -5.85 -28.09 0.63
N ASN A 288 -4.83 -28.90 0.94
CA ASN A 288 -3.51 -28.88 0.32
C ASN A 288 -2.91 -27.46 0.15
N SER A 289 -3.04 -26.62 1.18
CA SER A 289 -2.60 -25.23 1.11
C SER A 289 -2.30 -24.63 2.49
N CYS A 290 -1.35 -23.69 2.54
CA CYS A 290 -1.13 -22.81 3.67
C CYS A 290 -2.13 -21.64 3.62
N THR A 291 -3.30 -21.85 4.19
CA THR A 291 -4.48 -21.00 3.95
C THR A 291 -4.59 -19.74 4.82
N SER A 292 -3.77 -19.61 5.87
CA SER A 292 -3.89 -18.44 6.75
C SER A 292 -3.45 -17.17 6.04
N LYS A 293 -4.36 -16.20 5.98
CA LYS A 293 -4.08 -14.89 5.35
C LYS A 293 -3.58 -13.86 6.34
N ASP A 294 -3.76 -14.11 7.64
CA ASP A 294 -3.42 -13.19 8.72
C ASP A 294 -2.38 -13.78 9.68
N GLY A 295 -1.51 -14.65 9.17
CA GLY A 295 -0.38 -15.25 9.88
C GLY A 295 -0.75 -16.27 10.95
N ARG A 296 -1.94 -16.19 11.56
CA ARG A 296 -2.37 -17.04 12.66
C ARG A 296 -2.69 -18.46 12.22
N LYS A 297 -2.68 -19.41 13.15
CA LYS A 297 -3.19 -20.77 12.89
C LYS A 297 -4.69 -20.74 12.57
N TRP A 298 -5.06 -21.17 11.36
CA TRP A 298 -6.45 -21.39 10.94
C TRP A 298 -6.81 -22.86 11.11
N SER A 299 -8.11 -23.14 11.25
CA SER A 299 -8.64 -24.50 11.43
C SER A 299 -9.45 -24.92 10.21
N HIS A 300 -9.31 -26.17 9.78
CA HIS A 300 -10.12 -26.74 8.71
C HIS A 300 -11.54 -27.05 9.20
N CYS A 301 -12.55 -26.56 8.50
CA CYS A 301 -13.93 -27.00 8.70
C CYS A 301 -14.28 -28.05 7.66
N PHE A 302 -14.47 -29.30 8.10
CA PHE A 302 -14.79 -30.43 7.22
C PHE A 302 -16.15 -30.28 6.53
N LEU A 303 -17.14 -29.68 7.21
CA LEU A 303 -18.47 -29.45 6.64
C LEU A 303 -18.43 -28.41 5.51
N CYS A 304 -17.66 -27.33 5.69
CA CYS A 304 -17.49 -26.30 4.65
C CYS A 304 -16.36 -26.62 3.66
N LYS A 305 -15.59 -27.69 3.89
CA LYS A 305 -14.40 -28.09 3.12
C LYS A 305 -13.40 -26.95 2.89
N LYS A 306 -13.22 -26.09 3.91
CA LYS A 306 -12.31 -24.94 3.85
C LYS A 306 -11.73 -24.59 5.21
N CYS A 307 -10.56 -23.97 5.20
CA CYS A 307 -9.97 -23.39 6.40
C CYS A 307 -10.61 -22.05 6.75
N VAL A 308 -10.79 -21.82 8.05
CA VAL A 308 -11.40 -20.60 8.58
C VAL A 308 -10.56 -20.04 9.73
N LYS A 309 -10.77 -18.75 10.01
CA LYS A 309 -10.14 -18.06 11.14
C LYS A 309 -10.45 -18.80 12.44
N PRO A 310 -9.52 -18.81 13.42
CA PRO A 310 -9.73 -19.50 14.70
C PRO A 310 -10.92 -18.93 15.50
N SER A 311 -11.33 -17.69 15.24
CA SER A 311 -12.49 -17.07 15.87
C SER A 311 -13.83 -17.40 15.19
N TRP A 312 -13.84 -18.26 14.18
CA TRP A 312 -15.05 -18.66 13.44
C TRP A 312 -15.45 -20.08 13.84
N THR A 313 -16.76 -20.31 13.94
CA THR A 313 -17.35 -21.62 14.21
C THR A 313 -18.35 -22.00 13.12
N HIS A 314 -18.55 -23.29 12.88
CA HIS A 314 -19.57 -23.75 11.93
C HIS A 314 -20.96 -23.63 12.55
N CYS A 315 -21.85 -22.91 11.88
CA CYS A 315 -23.25 -22.80 12.29
C CYS A 315 -24.08 -23.85 11.54
N SER A 316 -24.70 -24.77 12.28
CA SER A 316 -25.58 -25.81 11.73
C SER A 316 -26.82 -25.22 11.04
N THR A 317 -27.42 -24.17 11.62
CA THR A 317 -28.60 -23.52 11.04
C THR A 317 -28.28 -22.85 9.69
N CYS A 318 -27.12 -22.20 9.57
CA CYS A 318 -26.74 -21.51 8.34
C CYS A 318 -25.95 -22.41 7.36
N ASN A 319 -25.50 -23.59 7.79
CA ASN A 319 -24.57 -24.46 7.07
C ASN A 319 -23.33 -23.72 6.54
N ARG A 320 -22.78 -22.81 7.36
CA ARG A 320 -21.57 -22.05 7.03
C ARG A 320 -20.78 -21.68 8.29
N CYS A 321 -19.47 -21.53 8.14
CA CYS A 321 -18.66 -20.91 9.18
C CYS A 321 -18.94 -19.41 9.26
N ALA A 322 -19.08 -18.90 10.48
CA ALA A 322 -19.28 -17.50 10.80
C ALA A 322 -18.69 -17.16 12.17
N LEU A 323 -18.74 -15.88 12.57
CA LEU A 323 -18.45 -15.49 13.96
C LEU A 323 -19.55 -16.04 14.90
N PRO A 324 -19.24 -16.35 16.17
CA PRO A 324 -20.22 -16.86 17.13
C PRO A 324 -21.50 -16.01 17.20
N ASP A 325 -21.36 -14.68 17.26
CA ASP A 325 -22.48 -13.73 17.41
C ASP A 325 -23.13 -13.33 16.07
N HIS A 326 -23.06 -14.18 15.03
CA HIS A 326 -23.71 -13.90 13.74
C HIS A 326 -25.23 -14.09 13.81
N SER A 327 -25.97 -13.32 13.00
CA SER A 327 -27.40 -13.54 12.84
C SER A 327 -27.67 -14.69 11.87
N CYS A 328 -28.35 -15.73 12.37
CA CYS A 328 -28.81 -16.85 11.54
C CYS A 328 -30.05 -16.49 10.69
N ALA A 329 -30.85 -15.54 11.18
CA ALA A 329 -32.05 -15.04 10.51
C ALA A 329 -31.75 -13.91 9.50
N GLY A 330 -30.46 -13.58 9.30
CA GLY A 330 -30.05 -12.54 8.37
C GLY A 330 -30.25 -12.99 6.91
N PRO A 331 -30.68 -12.08 6.03
CA PRO A 331 -30.83 -12.37 4.60
C PRO A 331 -29.48 -12.88 4.03
N LYS A 332 -29.54 -14.01 3.32
CA LYS A 332 -28.35 -14.64 2.69
C LYS A 332 -27.78 -13.75 1.58
N ASP A 333 -28.67 -13.03 0.89
CA ASP A 333 -28.39 -12.02 -0.12
C ASP A 333 -29.28 -10.79 0.12
N GLY A 334 -28.83 -9.61 -0.30
CA GLY A 334 -29.57 -8.36 -0.16
C GLY A 334 -29.15 -7.48 1.03
N CYS A 335 -30.00 -6.51 1.35
CA CYS A 335 -29.74 -5.49 2.35
C CYS A 335 -29.61 -6.08 3.76
N PHE A 336 -28.49 -5.86 4.44
CA PHE A 336 -28.24 -6.33 5.81
C PHE A 336 -29.19 -5.77 6.90
N ILE A 337 -30.13 -4.89 6.55
CA ILE A 337 -31.10 -4.32 7.50
C ILE A 337 -32.50 -4.89 7.28
N CYS A 338 -32.95 -5.04 6.03
CA CYS A 338 -34.30 -5.51 5.71
C CYS A 338 -34.37 -6.76 4.83
N GLY A 339 -33.26 -7.18 4.23
CA GLY A 339 -33.18 -8.36 3.37
C GLY A 339 -33.65 -8.21 1.94
N ALA A 340 -34.04 -7.01 1.51
CA ALA A 340 -34.39 -6.76 0.12
C ALA A 340 -33.15 -6.83 -0.80
N LEU A 341 -33.30 -7.41 -1.98
CA LEU A 341 -32.19 -7.68 -2.93
C LEU A 341 -31.82 -6.49 -3.81
N ASP A 342 -32.69 -5.49 -3.87
CA ASP A 342 -32.61 -4.33 -4.78
C ASP A 342 -31.71 -3.19 -4.27
N HIS A 343 -31.29 -3.24 -3.00
CA HIS A 343 -30.43 -2.21 -2.43
C HIS A 343 -29.40 -2.72 -1.44
N LYS A 344 -28.30 -1.98 -1.32
CA LYS A 344 -27.27 -2.21 -0.28
C LYS A 344 -27.68 -1.52 1.03
N ARG A 345 -27.11 -1.97 2.15
CA ARG A 345 -27.34 -1.40 3.50
C ARG A 345 -27.35 0.13 3.55
N SER A 346 -26.45 0.80 2.81
CA SER A 346 -26.33 2.26 2.79
C SER A 346 -27.57 2.99 2.29
N ASN A 347 -28.37 2.33 1.46
CA ASN A 347 -29.53 2.90 0.79
C ASN A 347 -30.83 2.27 1.33
N CYS A 348 -30.76 1.66 2.52
CA CYS A 348 -31.92 0.99 3.09
C CYS A 348 -32.91 2.00 3.67
N PRO A 349 -34.20 1.95 3.28
CA PRO A 349 -35.22 2.81 3.89
C PRO A 349 -35.35 2.58 5.41
N ASN A 350 -34.94 1.41 5.91
CA ASN A 350 -35.01 1.04 7.33
C ASN A 350 -33.72 1.36 8.13
N ILE A 351 -32.77 2.13 7.57
CA ILE A 351 -31.45 2.38 8.19
C ILE A 351 -31.52 2.99 9.61
N GLY A 352 -32.61 3.71 9.91
CA GLY A 352 -32.85 4.37 11.19
C GLY A 352 -33.44 3.50 12.30
N ILE A 353 -34.04 2.34 11.97
CA ILE A 353 -34.83 1.54 12.92
C ILE A 353 -33.95 0.57 13.73
N SER A 354 -32.80 0.13 13.20
CA SER A 354 -31.98 -0.92 13.85
C SER A 354 -30.98 -0.46 14.93
N LYS A 355 -31.08 0.78 15.43
CA LYS A 355 -30.27 1.23 16.58
C LYS A 355 -31.05 1.21 17.90
N ARG A 356 -31.19 0.03 18.49
CA ARG A 356 -31.17 -0.12 19.96
C ARG A 356 -30.44 -1.39 20.42
N PRO A 357 -29.10 -1.36 20.54
CA PRO A 357 -28.43 -2.06 21.61
C PRO A 357 -28.35 -1.14 22.84
N ASN A 358 -28.85 -1.64 23.97
CA ASN A 358 -28.86 -1.12 25.35
C ASN A 358 -28.10 0.19 25.63
N LYS A 359 -28.86 1.23 26.04
CA LYS A 359 -28.39 2.56 26.50
C LYS A 359 -27.54 2.54 27.80
N ALA A 360 -27.20 1.39 28.37
CA ALA A 360 -26.53 1.31 29.68
C ALA A 360 -25.01 1.56 29.62
N VAL A 361 -24.32 1.31 28.49
CA VAL A 361 -22.84 1.37 28.44
C VAL A 361 -22.30 2.78 28.12
N ARG A 362 -23.13 3.68 27.61
CA ARG A 362 -22.68 5.02 27.17
C ARG A 362 -22.47 6.01 28.32
N LYS A 363 -23.15 5.84 29.46
CA LYS A 363 -23.00 6.74 30.63
C LYS A 363 -21.75 6.48 31.48
N GLN A 364 -21.09 5.32 31.36
CA GLN A 364 -19.85 5.05 32.11
C GLN A 364 -18.58 5.55 31.40
N LYS A 365 -18.56 5.71 30.07
CA LYS A 365 -17.39 6.26 29.34
C LYS A 365 -17.30 7.79 29.37
N GLN A 366 -18.41 8.52 29.52
CA GLN A 366 -18.37 9.98 29.64
C GLN A 366 -17.95 10.47 31.03
N ARG A 367 -18.12 9.68 32.10
CA ARG A 367 -17.69 10.07 33.46
C ARG A 367 -16.21 9.87 33.75
N LYS A 368 -15.48 9.06 32.97
CA LYS A 368 -14.03 8.85 33.13
C LYS A 368 -13.15 9.82 32.30
N SER A 369 -13.75 10.64 31.43
CA SER A 369 -13.01 11.61 30.60
C SER A 369 -12.96 13.03 31.18
N ASN A 370 -13.71 13.32 32.25
CA ASN A 370 -13.81 14.67 32.85
C ASN A 370 -13.18 14.80 34.25
N LYS A 371 -12.29 13.87 34.64
CA LYS A 371 -11.42 14.05 35.81
C LYS A 371 -9.99 13.72 35.38
N ILE A 372 -9.03 14.56 35.75
CA ILE A 372 -7.62 14.73 35.27
C ILE A 372 -7.58 15.84 34.19
N LYS A 373 -7.12 17.09 34.41
CA LYS A 373 -6.41 17.78 35.50
C LYS A 373 -6.71 19.29 35.40
N THR A 374 -7.12 19.91 36.49
CA THR A 374 -6.85 21.33 36.77
C THR A 374 -6.28 21.37 38.18
N GLU A 375 -4.96 21.39 38.29
CA GLU A 375 -4.28 21.83 39.51
C GLU A 375 -3.86 23.28 39.28
N PRO A 376 -4.20 24.20 40.20
CA PRO A 376 -3.78 25.59 40.10
C PRO A 376 -2.33 25.74 40.56
N LEU A 377 -1.61 26.60 39.85
CA LEU A 377 -0.38 27.24 40.31
C LEU A 377 -0.59 27.82 41.72
N LYS A 378 0.31 27.49 42.64
CA LYS A 378 0.51 28.25 43.88
C LYS A 378 1.94 28.80 43.87
N ASP A 379 2.01 30.12 43.82
CA ASP A 379 3.19 30.89 44.17
C ASP A 379 3.45 30.80 45.69
N ASN A 380 4.72 30.51 46.02
CA ASN A 380 5.62 31.13 47.02
C ASN A 380 5.19 31.23 48.51
N PRO A 381 6.15 31.32 49.47
CA PRO A 381 7.47 31.98 49.43
C PRO A 381 8.67 31.12 49.02
#